data_AF-A0A3P6Q1T8-F1
#
_entry.id   AF-A0A3P6Q1T8-F1
#
_cell.length_a   1.000
_cell.length_b   1.000
_cell.length_c   1.000
_cell.angle_alpha   90.00
_cell.angle_beta   90.00
_cell.angle_gamma   90.00
#
_symmetry.space_group_name_H-M   'P 1'
#
loop_
_entity.id
_entity.type
_entity.pdbx_description
1 polymer ?
#
loop_
_entity_poly.entity_id
_entity_poly.type
_entity_poly.pdbx_seq_one_letter_code
_entity_poly.pdbx_strand_id
1 'polypeptide(L)'
;MIAKCKLCGRVNSLVSVSVNWEQSGFSITRRCIYVFLSDIVKDSYKPYSIDDSEQYHPIVKFDCRGVEPTAFDPRVGWKAVGTESGTPFDDIDLSEK
;
A
#
# COMPACT_ATOMS: atom_id res chain seq x y z
N MET A 1 -2.21 -3.78 -0.41
CA MET A 1 -1.87 -3.77 -1.86
C MET A 1 -1.56 -5.18 -2.32
N ILE A 2 -2.08 -5.58 -3.48
CA ILE A 2 -1.72 -6.80 -4.19
C ILE A 2 -0.75 -6.42 -5.30
N ALA A 3 0.37 -7.13 -5.42
CA ALA A 3 1.39 -6.86 -6.42
C ALA A 3 1.82 -8.12 -7.17
N LYS A 4 2.20 -7.94 -8.43
CA LYS A 4 2.69 -8.98 -9.34
C LYS A 4 4.20 -8.85 -9.55
N CYS A 5 4.93 -9.94 -9.45
CA CYS A 5 6.35 -9.99 -9.77
C CYS A 5 6.55 -9.86 -11.29
N LYS A 6 7.37 -8.90 -11.74
CA LYS A 6 7.65 -8.69 -13.17
C LYS A 6 8.46 -9.82 -13.80
N LEU A 7 9.29 -10.52 -13.02
CA LEU A 7 10.18 -11.57 -13.54
C LEU A 7 9.49 -12.91 -13.78
N CYS A 8 8.57 -13.30 -12.90
CA CYS A 8 7.92 -14.62 -12.97
C CYS A 8 6.39 -14.56 -13.09
N GLY A 9 5.80 -13.36 -13.05
CA GLY A 9 4.37 -13.15 -13.19
C GLY A 9 3.51 -13.57 -12.01
N ARG A 10 4.10 -14.07 -10.91
CA ARG A 10 3.35 -14.50 -9.72
C ARG A 10 2.76 -13.29 -8.98
N VAL A 11 1.48 -13.38 -8.65
CA VAL A 11 0.77 -12.42 -7.78
C VAL A 11 0.98 -12.83 -6.34
N ASN A 12 1.42 -11.90 -5.48
CA ASN A 12 1.53 -12.12 -4.05
C ASN A 12 0.59 -11.14 -3.32
N SER A 13 -0.23 -11.65 -2.41
CA SER A 13 -1.20 -10.86 -1.64
C SER A 13 -0.61 -10.22 -0.39
N LEU A 14 0.61 -10.57 -0.01
CA LEU A 14 1.29 -10.08 1.18
C LEU A 14 2.69 -9.58 0.84
N VAL A 15 2.80 -8.29 0.56
CA VAL A 15 4.04 -7.56 0.87
C VAL A 15 3.92 -7.16 2.34
N SER A 16 4.35 -8.02 3.26
CA SER A 16 4.57 -7.61 4.65
C SER A 16 5.85 -6.78 4.69
N VAL A 17 5.71 -5.45 4.69
CA VAL A 17 6.83 -4.52 4.91
C VAL A 17 7.37 -4.78 6.31
N SER A 18 8.45 -5.56 6.39
CA SER A 18 9.11 -5.90 7.66
C SER A 18 10.47 -5.21 7.65
N VAL A 19 10.56 -4.09 8.33
CA VAL A 19 11.85 -3.47 8.66
C VAL A 19 12.42 -4.23 9.86
N ASN A 20 13.37 -5.12 9.62
CA ASN A 20 14.21 -5.67 10.68
C ASN A 20 15.67 -5.73 10.21
N TRP A 21 16.52 -5.07 10.98
CA TRP A 21 17.96 -5.00 10.84
C TRP A 21 18.55 -6.09 11.73
N GLU A 22 19.02 -7.20 11.15
CA GLU A 22 20.30 -7.81 11.52
C GLU A 22 20.69 -8.95 10.58
N GLN A 23 21.97 -8.99 10.28
CA GLN A 23 22.60 -9.81 9.25
C GLN A 23 22.94 -11.19 9.81
N SER A 24 22.57 -12.26 9.09
CA SER A 24 23.40 -13.44 8.76
C SER A 24 22.55 -14.70 8.59
N GLY A 25 22.86 -15.50 7.55
CA GLY A 25 22.35 -16.86 7.38
C GLY A 25 21.57 -17.08 6.09
N PHE A 26 22.22 -17.73 5.12
CA PHE A 26 21.66 -18.11 3.83
C PHE A 26 20.82 -19.39 3.97
N SER A 27 19.56 -19.39 3.48
CA SER A 27 18.87 -20.62 3.07
C SER A 27 18.18 -20.38 1.72
N ILE A 28 18.75 -20.96 0.65
CA ILE A 28 18.15 -20.94 -0.69
C ILE A 28 16.92 -21.85 -0.65
N THR A 29 15.74 -21.26 -0.64
CA THR A 29 14.53 -21.93 -1.13
C THR A 29 14.16 -21.27 -2.45
N ARG A 30 13.97 -22.03 -3.53
CA ARG A 30 13.46 -21.55 -4.83
C ARG A 30 11.99 -21.10 -4.74
N ARG A 31 11.73 -20.08 -3.92
CA ARG A 31 10.50 -19.28 -3.88
C ARG A 31 10.94 -17.84 -4.21
N CYS A 32 10.08 -16.99 -4.75
CA CYS A 32 10.39 -15.59 -5.03
C CYS A 32 10.97 -14.89 -3.78
N ILE A 33 12.29 -14.87 -3.63
CA ILE A 33 13.04 -14.32 -2.48
C ILE A 33 13.76 -13.03 -2.87
N TYR A 34 13.60 -12.51 -4.09
CA TYR A 34 14.05 -11.15 -4.36
C TYR A 34 13.26 -10.20 -3.47
N VAL A 35 13.96 -9.66 -2.47
CA VAL A 35 13.47 -8.70 -1.48
C VAL A 35 12.63 -7.66 -2.21
N PHE A 36 11.30 -7.76 -2.06
CA PHE A 36 10.35 -6.87 -2.70
C PHE A 36 10.27 -5.62 -1.84
N LEU A 37 11.13 -4.66 -2.13
CA LEU A 37 11.08 -3.35 -1.52
C LEU A 37 10.11 -2.49 -2.33
N SER A 38 8.90 -2.34 -1.81
CA SER A 38 8.07 -1.18 -2.13
C SER A 38 8.18 -0.23 -0.96
N ASP A 39 8.78 0.93 -1.17
CA ASP A 39 8.81 1.98 -0.15
C ASP A 39 7.71 3.00 -0.47
N ILE A 40 7.10 3.55 0.58
CA ILE A 40 6.18 4.67 0.42
C ILE A 40 7.05 5.89 0.20
N VAL A 41 6.83 6.58 -0.93
CA VAL A 41 7.55 7.83 -1.18
C VAL A 41 7.15 8.81 -0.09
N LYS A 42 8.13 9.28 0.69
CA LYS A 42 7.88 10.26 1.76
C LYS A 42 7.17 11.48 1.18
N ASP A 43 6.25 12.05 1.96
CA ASP A 43 5.43 13.22 1.58
C ASP A 43 4.52 13.01 0.36
N SER A 44 4.33 11.77 -0.10
CA SER A 44 3.41 11.46 -1.20
C SER A 44 1.96 11.27 -0.77
N TYR A 45 1.71 11.14 0.54
CA TYR A 45 0.36 10.95 1.06
C TYR A 45 -0.43 12.26 1.00
N LYS A 46 -1.59 12.22 0.36
CA LYS A 46 -2.49 13.37 0.22
C LYS A 46 -3.90 13.00 0.68
N PRO A 47 -4.57 13.88 1.44
CA PRO A 47 -5.97 13.67 1.79
C PRO A 47 -6.84 13.76 0.53
N TYR A 48 -7.91 12.99 0.51
CA TYR A 48 -8.97 13.12 -0.48
C TYR A 48 -10.00 14.13 0.06
N SER A 49 -10.27 15.20 -0.69
CA SER A 49 -11.22 16.25 -0.28
C SER A 49 -12.49 16.22 -1.14
N ILE A 50 -13.49 17.01 -0.74
CA ILE A 50 -14.73 17.18 -1.49
C ILE A 50 -14.50 17.81 -2.88
N ASP A 51 -13.44 18.59 -3.05
CA ASP A 51 -13.08 19.21 -4.34
C ASP A 51 -12.66 18.15 -5.37
N ASP A 52 -12.16 17.00 -4.89
CA ASP A 52 -11.75 15.86 -5.70
C ASP A 52 -12.87 14.81 -5.86
N SER A 53 -14.08 15.10 -5.35
CA SER A 53 -15.21 14.17 -5.34
C SER A 53 -15.51 13.62 -6.74
N GLU A 54 -15.76 12.32 -6.81
CA GLU A 54 -16.05 11.56 -8.05
C GLU A 54 -14.91 11.54 -9.08
N GLN A 55 -13.73 12.05 -8.73
CA GLN A 55 -12.54 12.02 -9.57
C GLN A 55 -11.46 11.12 -8.99
N TYR A 56 -10.63 10.57 -9.87
CA TYR A 56 -9.42 9.86 -9.44
C TYR A 56 -8.41 10.84 -8.87
N HIS A 57 -8.09 10.67 -7.58
CA HIS A 57 -7.07 11.47 -6.90
C HIS A 57 -5.90 10.58 -6.43
N PRO A 58 -4.64 10.97 -6.69
CA PRO A 58 -3.48 10.23 -6.20
C PRO A 58 -3.27 10.46 -4.70
N ILE A 59 -3.69 9.50 -3.87
CA ILE A 59 -3.58 9.57 -2.40
C ILE A 59 -2.24 9.08 -1.83
N VAL A 60 -1.47 8.28 -2.57
CA VAL A 60 -0.16 7.75 -2.15
C VAL A 60 0.67 7.33 -3.36
N LYS A 61 2.00 7.43 -3.26
CA LYS A 61 2.93 6.91 -4.27
C LYS A 61 3.84 5.84 -3.68
N PHE A 62 4.08 4.81 -4.47
CA PHE A 62 4.97 3.70 -4.13
C PHE A 62 6.18 3.68 -5.08
N ASP A 63 7.40 3.60 -4.54
CA ASP A 63 8.59 3.28 -5.33
C ASP A 63 8.68 1.75 -5.45
N CYS A 64 8.27 1.21 -6.61
CA CYS A 64 8.17 -0.22 -6.87
C CYS A 64 9.34 -0.71 -7.72
N ARG A 65 10.16 -1.65 -7.19
CA ARG A 65 11.25 -2.30 -7.93
C ARG A 65 10.99 -3.78 -8.10
N GLY A 66 10.90 -4.23 -9.36
CA GLY A 66 10.66 -5.65 -9.69
C GLY A 66 9.22 -6.13 -9.50
N VAL A 67 8.30 -5.23 -9.11
CA VAL A 67 6.86 -5.51 -8.93
C VAL A 67 5.99 -4.50 -9.66
N GLU A 68 4.75 -4.90 -9.92
CA GLU A 68 3.69 -4.07 -10.48
C GLU A 68 2.46 -4.17 -9.56
N PRO A 69 1.96 -3.05 -9.00
CA PRO A 69 0.71 -3.05 -8.25
C PRO A 69 -0.45 -3.47 -9.16
N THR A 70 -1.25 -4.44 -8.74
CA THR A 70 -2.40 -4.94 -9.53
C THR A 70 -3.74 -4.68 -8.88
N ALA A 71 -3.78 -4.49 -7.57
CA ALA A 71 -4.99 -4.09 -6.85
C ALA A 71 -4.65 -3.41 -5.52
N PHE A 72 -5.55 -2.55 -5.08
CA PHE A 72 -5.50 -1.92 -3.78
C PHE A 72 -6.59 -2.52 -2.88
N ASP A 73 -6.26 -2.64 -1.59
CA ASP A 73 -7.14 -3.18 -0.55
C ASP A 73 -6.98 -2.24 0.65
N PRO A 74 -7.87 -1.24 0.81
CA PRO A 74 -7.71 -0.14 1.75
C PRO A 74 -7.91 -0.56 3.21
N ARG A 75 -8.70 -1.60 3.48
CA ARG A 75 -8.96 -2.14 4.82
C ARG A 75 -9.36 -1.06 5.85
N VAL A 76 -8.89 -1.21 7.09
CA VAL A 76 -9.18 -0.37 8.26
C VAL A 76 -8.12 0.72 8.49
N GLY A 77 -8.44 1.69 9.33
CA GLY A 77 -7.51 2.71 9.83
C GLY A 77 -7.58 4.04 9.10
N TRP A 78 -8.63 4.26 8.32
CA TRP A 78 -8.88 5.53 7.63
C TRP A 78 -9.47 6.55 8.60
N LYS A 79 -9.23 7.83 8.30
CA LYS A 79 -9.74 8.97 9.07
C LYS A 79 -10.38 9.97 8.13
N ALA A 80 -11.50 10.54 8.55
CA ALA A 80 -12.20 11.58 7.81
C ALA A 80 -12.72 12.66 8.76
N VAL A 81 -13.06 13.83 8.21
CA VAL A 81 -13.67 14.93 8.94
C VAL A 81 -14.89 15.40 8.14
N GLY A 82 -16.03 15.55 8.80
CA GLY A 82 -17.24 16.10 8.19
C GLY A 82 -16.98 17.52 7.68
N THR A 83 -17.25 17.77 6.41
CA THR A 83 -16.92 19.05 5.74
C THR A 83 -17.64 20.25 6.37
N GLU A 84 -18.90 20.08 6.78
CA GLU A 84 -19.70 21.15 7.39
C GLU A 84 -19.64 21.13 8.92
N SER A 85 -19.66 19.95 9.53
CA SER A 85 -19.76 19.81 10.99
C SER A 85 -18.40 19.81 11.70
N GLY A 86 -17.30 19.57 10.98
CA GLY A 86 -15.99 19.35 11.57
C GLY A 86 -15.89 18.08 12.43
N THR A 87 -16.90 17.20 12.38
CA THR A 87 -16.93 15.97 13.19
C THR A 87 -15.84 15.01 12.72
N PRO A 88 -14.91 14.59 13.59
CA PRO A 88 -13.91 13.60 13.24
C PRO A 88 -14.52 12.19 13.23
N PHE A 89 -14.09 11.39 12.25
CA PHE A 89 -14.38 9.97 12.13
C PHE A 89 -13.04 9.23 12.08
N ASP A 90 -12.77 8.43 13.10
CA ASP A 90 -11.56 7.61 13.21
C ASP A 90 -11.87 6.13 12.93
N ASP A 91 -10.83 5.35 12.63
CA ASP A 91 -10.88 3.89 12.42
C ASP A 91 -11.92 3.44 11.39
N ILE A 92 -12.11 4.22 10.33
CA ILE A 92 -13.02 3.90 9.23
C ILE A 92 -12.51 2.64 8.51
N ASP A 93 -13.42 1.70 8.30
CA ASP A 93 -13.20 0.48 7.52
C ASP A 93 -13.72 0.66 6.10
N LEU A 94 -12.83 0.50 5.12
CA LEU A 94 -13.11 0.56 3.68
C LEU A 94 -12.91 -0.82 3.02
N SER A 95 -12.96 -1.92 3.78
CA SER A 95 -12.71 -3.28 3.28
C SER A 95 -13.84 -3.86 2.40
N GLU A 96 -15.03 -3.24 2.39
CA GLU A 96 -16.15 -3.66 1.55
C GLU A 96 -15.81 -3.48 0.05
N LYS A 97 -16.25 -4.45 -0.78
CA LYS A 97 -15.94 -4.54 -2.21
C LYS A 97 -17.15 -4.26 -3.09
#